data_AF-A0A1G9IR60-F1
#
_entry.id   AF-A0A1G9IR60-F1
#
_cell.length_a   1.000
_cell.length_b   1.000
_cell.length_c   1.000
_cell.angle_alpha   90.00
_cell.angle_beta   90.00
_cell.angle_gamma   90.00
#
_symmetry.space_group_name_H-M   'P 1'
#
loop_
_entity.id
_entity.type
_entity.pdbx_description
1 polymer ?
#
loop_
_entity_poly.entity_id
_entity_poly.type
_entity_poly.pdbx_seq_one_letter_code
_entity_poly.pdbx_strand_id
1 'polypeptide(L)'
;MAYATIDFHHPQTGALKQAPVGFSWTTLFFGFFPALFRGHWTGALIIFLIGWITLGFAQLVFAFIYNKMYVKHLLSEGFKLSNSSSDPAELSRRLRIELPLDPSRAQPLPA
;
A
#
# COMPACT_ATOMS: atom_id res chain seq x y z
N MET A 1 -12.97 3.30 4.57
CA MET A 1 -12.77 2.72 3.22
C MET A 1 -11.47 3.27 2.66
N ALA A 2 -10.77 2.52 1.81
CA ALA A 2 -9.70 3.12 1.02
C ALA A 2 -10.31 4.23 0.17
N TYR A 3 -9.75 5.44 0.25
CA TYR A 3 -10.29 6.61 -0.45
C TYR A 3 -9.60 6.82 -1.80
N ALA A 4 -8.47 6.16 -2.02
CA ALA A 4 -7.73 6.17 -3.26
C ALA A 4 -7.01 4.84 -3.47
N THR A 5 -6.64 4.56 -4.72
CA THR A 5 -5.82 3.41 -5.12
C THR A 5 -4.67 3.92 -5.98
N ILE A 6 -3.47 3.41 -5.72
CA ILE A 6 -2.27 3.68 -6.50
C ILE A 6 -1.90 2.41 -7.27
N ASP A 7 -1.71 2.56 -8.57
CA ASP A 7 -1.16 1.53 -9.43
C ASP A 7 0.35 1.72 -9.54
N PHE A 8 1.07 0.66 -9.21
CA PHE A 8 2.52 0.58 -9.20
C PHE A 8 3.01 -0.31 -10.33
N HIS A 9 4.09 0.13 -10.98
CA HIS A 9 4.77 -0.59 -12.03
C HIS A 9 6.26 -0.75 -11.71
N HIS A 10 6.80 -1.95 -11.90
CA HIS A 10 8.22 -2.20 -11.73
C HIS A 10 8.95 -2.10 -13.08
N PRO A 11 9.83 -1.12 -13.30
CA PRO A 11 10.40 -0.83 -14.62
C PRO A 11 11.26 -1.94 -15.20
N GLN A 12 11.92 -2.75 -14.36
CA GLN A 12 12.80 -3.83 -14.83
C GLN A 12 12.07 -5.16 -15.11
N THR A 13 10.97 -5.44 -14.40
CA THR A 13 10.27 -6.74 -14.45
C THR A 13 8.93 -6.66 -15.16
N GLY A 14 8.40 -5.44 -15.36
CA GLY A 14 7.07 -5.20 -15.91
C GLY A 14 5.92 -5.51 -14.92
N ALA A 15 6.23 -5.88 -13.68
CA ALA A 15 5.22 -6.27 -12.69
C ALA A 15 4.29 -5.10 -12.36
N LEU A 16 2.99 -5.40 -12.27
CA LEU A 16 1.96 -4.45 -11.86
C LEU A 16 1.39 -4.84 -10.50
N LYS A 17 1.27 -3.85 -9.60
CA LYS A 17 0.73 -4.03 -8.25
C LYS A 17 -0.20 -2.87 -7.93
N GLN A 18 -1.31 -3.16 -7.24
CA GLN A 18 -2.25 -2.13 -6.79
C GLN A 18 -2.18 -1.99 -5.28
N ALA A 19 -2.11 -0.75 -4.80
CA ALA A 19 -2.04 -0.43 -3.39
C ALA A 19 -3.17 0.53 -3.00
N PRO A 20 -4.16 0.07 -2.19
CA PRO A 20 -5.16 0.97 -1.64
C PRO A 20 -4.54 1.92 -0.61
N VAL A 21 -5.07 3.13 -0.50
CA VAL A 21 -4.65 4.17 0.45
C VAL A 21 -5.79 4.52 1.40
N GLY A 22 -5.48 4.57 2.70
CA GLY A 22 -6.44 4.83 3.78
C GLY A 22 -6.70 3.60 4.65
N PHE A 23 -7.88 3.53 5.26
CA PHE A 23 -8.24 2.47 6.20
C PHE A 23 -8.38 1.10 5.53
N SER A 24 -7.73 0.09 6.09
CA SER A 24 -7.74 -1.31 5.63
C SER A 24 -8.72 -2.15 6.43
N TRP A 25 -9.94 -2.29 5.91
CA TRP A 25 -10.95 -3.20 6.48
C TRP A 25 -10.48 -4.65 6.48
N THR A 26 -9.75 -5.07 5.45
CA THR A 26 -9.25 -6.45 5.37
C THR A 26 -8.23 -6.73 6.47
N THR A 27 -7.39 -5.76 6.84
CA THR A 27 -6.45 -5.92 7.96
C THR A 27 -7.14 -5.89 9.32
N LEU A 28 -8.23 -5.14 9.46
CA LEU A 28 -9.01 -5.10 10.69
C LEU A 28 -9.59 -6.48 11.05
N PHE A 29 -10.18 -7.18 10.06
CA PHE A 29 -10.89 -8.44 10.29
C PHE A 29 -10.03 -9.68 10.10
N PHE A 30 -8.97 -9.60 9.28
CA PHE A 30 -8.13 -10.74 8.92
C PHE A 30 -6.66 -10.58 9.31
N GLY A 31 -6.31 -9.57 10.10
CA GLY A 31 -4.96 -9.35 10.60
C GLY A 31 -3.89 -9.39 9.51
N PHE A 32 -3.04 -10.43 9.53
CA PHE A 32 -1.89 -10.57 8.66
C PHE A 32 -2.19 -11.17 7.27
N PHE A 33 -3.35 -11.83 7.07
CA PHE A 33 -3.67 -12.48 5.79
C PHE A 33 -3.58 -11.54 4.56
N PRO A 34 -4.04 -10.28 4.62
CA PRO A 34 -3.89 -9.35 3.49
C PRO A 34 -2.43 -9.03 3.15
N ALA A 35 -1.51 -9.11 4.11
CA ALA A 35 -0.07 -8.95 3.87
C ALA A 35 0.54 -10.16 3.19
N LEU A 36 0.11 -11.35 3.60
CA LEU A 36 0.51 -12.60 2.98
C LEU A 36 0.10 -12.65 1.49
N PHE A 37 -1.18 -12.39 1.19
CA PHE A 37 -1.68 -12.45 -0.19
C PHE A 37 -1.13 -11.35 -1.10
N ARG A 38 -0.68 -10.23 -0.52
CA ARG A 38 -0.05 -9.14 -1.28
C ARG A 38 1.46 -9.34 -1.49
N GLY A 39 2.03 -10.42 -0.95
CA GLY A 39 3.46 -10.73 -1.05
C GLY A 39 4.34 -9.94 -0.08
N HIS A 40 3.76 -9.22 0.88
CA HIS A 40 4.50 -8.44 1.87
C HIS A 40 4.79 -9.30 3.11
N TRP A 41 5.73 -10.23 2.98
CA TRP A 41 6.07 -11.22 4.00
C TRP A 41 6.52 -10.61 5.33
N THR A 42 7.37 -9.59 5.29
CA THR A 42 7.84 -8.89 6.50
C THR A 42 6.68 -8.22 7.23
N GLY A 43 5.78 -7.55 6.51
CA GLY A 43 4.57 -6.98 7.08
C GLY A 43 3.64 -8.05 7.67
N ALA A 44 3.48 -9.19 6.99
CA ALA A 44 2.68 -10.30 7.49
C ALA A 44 3.22 -10.84 8.82
N LEU A 45 4.53 -11.07 8.92
CA LEU A 45 5.17 -11.54 10.14
C LEU A 45 4.99 -10.55 11.30
N ILE A 46 5.20 -9.25 11.06
CA ILE A 46 5.05 -8.20 12.08
C ILE A 46 3.62 -8.14 12.60
N ILE A 47 2.63 -8.12 11.70
CA ILE A 47 1.22 -8.05 12.08
C ILE A 47 0.80 -9.32 12.82
N PHE A 48 1.30 -10.49 12.40
CA PHE A 48 1.02 -11.75 13.06
C PHE A 48 1.56 -11.76 14.50
N LEU A 49 2.85 -11.44 14.70
CA LEU A 49 3.47 -11.47 16.03
C LEU A 49 2.84 -10.45 16.99
N ILE A 50 2.68 -9.20 16.54
CA ILE A 50 2.09 -8.15 17.37
C ILE A 50 0.60 -8.42 17.60
N GLY A 51 -0.11 -8.87 16.56
CA GLY A 51 -1.50 -9.30 16.67
C GLY A 51 -1.67 -10.43 17.69
N TRP A 52 -0.79 -11.43 17.67
CA TRP A 52 -0.80 -12.53 18.62
C TRP A 52 -0.55 -12.07 20.05
N ILE A 53 0.50 -11.27 20.28
CA ILE A 53 0.85 -10.73 21.63
C ILE A 53 -0.29 -9.87 22.19
N THR A 54 -0.96 -9.11 21.33
CA THR A 54 -2.06 -8.22 21.73
C THR A 54 -3.42 -8.88 21.65
N LEU A 55 -3.52 -10.21 21.45
CA LEU A 55 -4.77 -10.95 21.30
C LEU A 55 -5.74 -10.32 20.28
N GLY A 56 -5.18 -9.79 19.19
CA GLY A 56 -5.92 -9.17 18.09
C GLY A 56 -6.21 -7.68 18.23
N PHE A 57 -5.94 -7.05 19.39
CA PHE A 57 -6.18 -5.61 19.59
C PHE A 57 -5.33 -4.72 18.65
N ALA A 58 -4.13 -5.16 18.29
CA ALA A 58 -3.30 -4.41 17.35
C ALA A 58 -3.92 -4.25 15.95
N GLN A 59 -4.91 -5.08 15.58
CA GLN A 59 -5.62 -4.95 14.29
C GLN A 59 -6.33 -3.60 14.18
N LEU A 60 -6.79 -3.02 15.30
CA LEU A 60 -7.39 -1.69 15.34
C LEU A 60 -6.41 -0.62 14.85
N VAL A 61 -5.12 -0.74 15.23
CA VAL A 61 -4.06 0.18 14.82
C VAL A 61 -3.58 -0.15 13.41
N PHE A 62 -3.32 -1.43 13.13
CA PHE A 62 -2.83 -1.88 11.82
C PHE A 62 -3.79 -1.56 10.68
N ALA A 63 -5.09 -1.54 10.93
CA ALA A 63 -6.07 -1.13 9.93
C ALA A 63 -5.83 0.30 9.41
N PHE A 64 -5.30 1.22 10.23
CA PHE A 64 -4.95 2.58 9.78
C PHE A 64 -3.60 2.67 9.07
N ILE A 65 -2.61 1.86 9.47
CA ILE A 65 -1.22 2.04 9.02
C ILE A 65 -0.77 1.05 7.95
N TYR A 66 -1.39 -0.13 7.85
CA TYR A 66 -0.90 -1.21 7.00
C TYR A 66 -0.86 -0.86 5.51
N ASN A 67 -1.90 -0.22 4.98
CA ASN A 67 -1.93 0.19 3.58
C ASN A 67 -0.76 1.13 3.24
N LYS A 68 -0.42 2.05 4.15
CA LYS A 68 0.75 2.92 4.02
C LYS A 68 2.07 2.14 4.09
N MET A 69 2.17 1.16 4.98
CA MET A 69 3.33 0.26 5.05
C MET A 69 3.52 -0.50 3.73
N TYR A 70 2.42 -0.98 3.14
CA TYR A 70 2.46 -1.71 1.87
C TYR A 70 2.94 -0.81 0.71
N VAL A 71 2.45 0.43 0.63
CA VAL A 71 2.96 1.42 -0.34
C VAL A 71 4.48 1.60 -0.20
N LYS A 72 4.97 1.81 1.03
CA LYS A 72 6.42 1.95 1.28
C LYS A 72 7.21 0.72 0.86
N HIS A 73 6.67 -0.47 1.11
CA HIS A 73 7.30 -1.72 0.72
C HIS A 73 7.46 -1.82 -0.80
N LEU A 74 6.40 -1.53 -1.57
CA LEU A 74 6.49 -1.50 -3.04
C LEU A 74 7.52 -0.47 -3.53
N LEU A 75 7.54 0.72 -2.94
CA LEU A 75 8.56 1.73 -3.28
C LEU A 75 9.99 1.24 -2.98
N SER A 76 10.19 0.55 -1.87
CA SER A 76 11.50 -0.02 -1.51
C SER A 76 11.94 -1.16 -2.45
N GLU A 77 10.98 -1.85 -3.08
CA GLU A 77 11.25 -2.85 -4.12
C GLU A 77 11.49 -2.22 -5.50
N GLY A 78 11.47 -0.88 -5.61
CA GLY A 78 11.76 -0.18 -6.87
C GLY A 78 10.53 0.02 -7.77
N PHE A 79 9.32 -0.22 -7.26
CA PHE A 79 8.10 0.12 -7.98
C PHE A 79 7.93 1.64 -8.09
N LYS A 80 7.40 2.08 -9.22
CA LYS A 80 7.08 3.48 -9.52
C LYS A 80 5.57 3.64 -9.73
N LEU A 81 5.06 4.82 -9.43
CA LEU A 81 3.65 5.14 -9.64
C LEU A 81 3.38 5.24 -11.14
N SER A 82 2.48 4.39 -11.64
CA SER A 82 2.03 4.44 -13.04
C SER A 82 0.69 5.17 -13.18
N ASN A 83 -0.24 4.93 -12.26
CA ASN A 83 -1.55 5.56 -12.27
C ASN A 83 -2.07 5.71 -10.84
N SER A 84 -3.02 6.61 -10.63
CA SER A 84 -3.72 6.74 -9.35
C SER A 84 -5.14 7.27 -9.55
N SER A 85 -6.06 6.80 -8.72
CA SER A 85 -7.46 7.28 -8.74
C SER A 85 -7.61 8.74 -8.28
N SER A 86 -6.55 9.35 -7.79
CA SER A 86 -6.53 10.71 -7.26
C SER A 86 -5.21 11.37 -7.64
N ASP A 87 -5.14 12.69 -7.55
CA ASP A 87 -3.93 13.45 -7.88
C ASP A 87 -2.69 12.92 -7.13
N PRO A 88 -1.65 12.44 -7.85
CA PRO A 88 -0.40 11.97 -7.25
C PRO A 88 0.26 12.96 -6.30
N ALA A 89 0.16 14.27 -6.57
CA ALA A 89 0.75 15.30 -5.73
C ALA A 89 0.04 15.37 -4.36
N GLU A 90 -1.29 15.34 -4.37
CA GLU A 90 -2.10 15.30 -3.16
C GLU A 90 -1.89 14.00 -2.37
N LEU A 91 -1.78 12.86 -3.05
CA LEU A 91 -1.47 11.58 -2.41
C LEU A 91 -0.09 11.59 -1.74
N SER A 92 0.93 12.12 -2.41
CA SER A 92 2.28 12.27 -1.86
C SER A 92 2.25 13.13 -0.59
N ARG A 93 1.50 14.24 -0.62
CA ARG A 93 1.33 15.15 0.52
C ARG A 93 0.63 14.48 1.70
N ARG A 94 -0.49 13.78 1.45
CA ARG A 94 -1.25 13.07 2.51
C ARG A 94 -0.47 11.91 3.11
N LEU A 95 0.22 11.14 2.27
CA LEU A 95 1.01 10.01 2.71
C LEU A 95 2.32 10.45 3.38
N ARG A 96 2.79 11.67 3.12
CA ARG A 96 4.14 12.15 3.50
C ARG A 96 5.21 11.18 2.97
N ILE A 97 5.05 10.79 1.71
CA ILE A 97 5.94 9.88 0.98
C ILE A 97 6.10 10.44 -0.43
N GLU A 98 7.32 10.47 -0.94
CA GLU A 98 7.57 10.81 -2.34
C GLU A 98 7.15 9.63 -3.22
N LEU A 99 6.24 9.89 -4.16
CA LEU A 99 5.79 8.90 -5.13
C LEU A 99 6.57 9.11 -6.43
N PRO A 100 7.60 8.28 -6.73
CA PRO A 100 8.35 8.38 -7.97
C PRO A 100 7.43 8.02 -9.13
N LEU A 101 7.15 8.99 -9.99
CA LEU A 101 6.32 8.80 -11.17
C LEU A 101 7.08 7.97 -12.20
N ASP A 102 6.38 7.05 -12.86
CA ASP A 102 6.88 6.37 -14.06
C ASP A 102 6.49 7.21 -15.29
N PRO A 103 7.42 8.01 -15.87
CA PRO A 103 7.12 8.88 -17.01
C PRO A 103 6.69 8.10 -18.25
N SER A 104 7.02 6.81 -18.33
CA SER A 104 6.69 5.91 -19.43
C SER A 104 5.25 5.42 -19.42
N ARG A 105 4.54 5.55 -18.29
CA ARG A 105 3.17 5.02 -18.10
C ARG A 105 2.21 5.95 -17.36
N ALA A 106 2.66 7.15 -16.95
CA ALA A 106 1.79 8.17 -16.41
C ALA A 106 0.68 8.51 -17.43
N GLN A 107 -0.51 7.95 -17.24
CA GLN A 107 -1.68 8.36 -18.00
C GLN A 107 -2.09 9.77 -17.55
N PRO A 108 -2.44 10.68 -18.47
CA PRO A 108 -3.00 11.96 -18.08
C PRO A 108 -4.29 11.72 -17.26
N LEU A 109 -4.47 12.52 -16.20
CA LEU A 109 -5.66 12.51 -15.34
C LEU A 109 -6.93 12.46 -16.21
N PRO A 110 -7.93 11.62 -15.87
CA PRO A 110 -9.24 11.75 -16.51
C PRO A 110 -9.76 13.17 -16.24
N ALA A 111 -10.11 13.88 -17.33
CA ALA A 111 -10.60 15.25 -17.32
C ALA A 111 -11.94 15.41 -16.59
#